data_AF-A0A6B3FKH2-F1
#
_entry.id   AF-A0A6B3FKH2-F1
#
_cell.length_a   1.000
_cell.length_b   1.000
_cell.length_c   1.000
_cell.angle_alpha   90.00
_cell.angle_beta   90.00
_cell.angle_gamma   90.00
#
_symmetry.space_group_name_H-M   'P 1'
#
loop_
_entity.id
_entity.type
_entity.pdbx_description
1 polymer ?
#
loop_
_entity_poly.entity_id
_entity_poly.type
_entity_poly.pdbx_seq_one_letter_code
_entity_poly.pdbx_strand_id
1 'polypeptide(L)'
;VVTDSLGMEGVRTKYGDDRVPVLALLAGVDQLLNPPNLSVAWNAVLEAVGSGEISEERIDESILRILRLKSGLGLFRDPFVSHRGVERTVGSRAHRAAADRIAERTTTLLADPGSLLPLSRRSHRNLLVVGADPASPSGTTGPPTGTLAHAFGELGFRARALS
;
A
#
# COMPACT_ATOMS: atom_id res chain seq x y z
N VAL A 1 16.60 -8.34 3.51
CA VAL A 1 15.89 -8.31 2.22
C VAL A 1 14.57 -9.06 2.38
N VAL A 2 13.47 -8.46 1.93
CA VAL A 2 12.13 -9.06 1.96
C VAL A 2 11.63 -9.12 0.52
N THR A 3 10.96 -10.20 0.13
CA THR A 3 10.32 -10.28 -1.19
C THR A 3 9.08 -9.37 -1.26
N ASP A 4 8.63 -9.07 -2.46
CA ASP A 4 7.20 -8.78 -2.66
C ASP A 4 6.37 -10.05 -2.39
N SER A 5 5.04 -9.92 -2.40
CA SER A 5 4.12 -11.02 -2.15
C SER A 5 4.39 -12.20 -3.09
N LEU A 6 4.78 -13.35 -2.53
CA LEU A 6 4.97 -14.59 -3.26
C LEU A 6 3.66 -15.13 -3.83
N GLY A 7 2.50 -14.62 -3.40
CA GLY A 7 1.21 -14.91 -4.02
C GLY A 7 1.01 -14.27 -5.40
N MET A 8 1.85 -13.31 -5.79
CA MET A 8 1.76 -12.67 -7.10
C MET A 8 2.09 -13.66 -8.22
N GLU A 9 1.33 -13.59 -9.32
CA GLU A 9 1.40 -14.55 -10.41
C GLU A 9 2.78 -14.61 -11.08
N GLY A 10 3.48 -13.46 -11.18
CA GLY A 10 4.71 -13.31 -11.97
C GLY A 10 5.72 -14.45 -11.80
N VAL A 11 6.29 -14.63 -10.61
CA VAL A 11 7.33 -15.66 -10.37
C VAL A 11 6.77 -17.09 -10.38
N ARG A 12 5.48 -17.25 -10.09
CA ARG A 12 4.78 -18.54 -9.99
C ARG A 12 4.52 -19.19 -11.35
N THR A 13 4.51 -18.40 -12.43
CA THR A 13 4.42 -18.94 -13.80
C THR A 13 5.64 -19.76 -14.19
N LYS A 14 6.80 -19.45 -13.62
CA LYS A 14 8.08 -20.09 -13.96
C LYS A 14 8.48 -21.18 -12.96
N TYR A 15 8.17 -20.99 -11.68
CA TYR A 15 8.53 -21.91 -10.61
C TYR A 15 7.32 -22.20 -9.74
N GLY A 16 7.18 -23.45 -9.27
CA GLY A 16 6.08 -23.85 -8.39
C GLY A 16 6.12 -23.18 -7.01
N ASP A 17 4.99 -23.22 -6.30
CA ASP A 17 4.82 -22.63 -4.97
C ASP A 17 5.76 -23.26 -3.90
N ASP A 18 6.27 -24.46 -4.17
CA ASP A 18 7.30 -25.18 -3.41
C ASP A 18 8.72 -24.65 -3.71
N ARG A 19 9.02 -24.35 -4.99
CA ARG A 19 10.36 -23.95 -5.42
C ARG A 19 10.66 -22.48 -5.22
N VAL A 20 9.67 -21.60 -5.37
CA VAL A 20 9.86 -20.14 -5.21
C VAL A 20 10.46 -19.77 -3.84
N PRO A 21 9.96 -20.29 -2.70
CA PRO A 21 10.52 -20.04 -1.37
C PRO A 21 12.00 -20.41 -1.25
N VAL A 22 12.38 -21.59 -1.76
CA VAL A 22 13.74 -22.12 -1.69
C VAL A 22 14.70 -21.27 -2.53
N LEU A 23 14.33 -21.01 -3.79
CA LEU A 23 15.13 -20.20 -4.70
C LEU A 23 15.31 -18.76 -4.19
N ALA A 24 14.28 -18.18 -3.56
CA ALA A 24 14.38 -16.85 -2.97
C ALA A 24 15.40 -16.80 -1.82
N LEU A 25 15.40 -17.78 -0.91
CA LEU A 25 16.35 -17.85 0.20
C LEU A 25 17.79 -18.06 -0.29
N LEU A 26 17.97 -18.94 -1.30
CA LEU A 26 19.27 -19.15 -1.96
C LEU A 26 19.77 -17.88 -2.65
N ALA A 27 18.87 -17.07 -3.21
CA ALA A 27 19.19 -15.77 -3.80
C ALA A 27 19.53 -14.68 -2.77
N GLY A 28 19.48 -14.98 -1.46
CA GLY A 28 19.85 -14.05 -0.39
C GLY A 28 18.69 -13.26 0.21
N VAL A 29 17.45 -13.66 -0.06
CA VAL A 29 16.29 -13.14 0.68
C VAL A 29 16.39 -13.58 2.15
N ASP A 30 15.96 -12.71 3.06
CA ASP A 30 15.91 -13.03 4.50
C ASP A 30 14.46 -13.31 4.97
N GLN A 31 13.44 -12.72 4.34
CA GLN A 31 12.03 -12.93 4.69
C GLN A 31 11.13 -13.05 3.45
N LEU A 32 10.31 -14.10 3.43
CA LEU A 32 9.36 -14.39 2.37
C LEU A 32 8.00 -13.75 2.70
N LEU A 33 7.52 -12.85 1.86
CA LEU A 33 6.24 -12.16 2.07
C LEU A 33 5.10 -12.96 1.44
N ASN A 34 4.06 -13.23 2.24
CA ASN A 34 2.76 -13.74 1.78
C ASN A 34 2.84 -14.94 0.79
N PRO A 35 3.41 -16.09 1.20
CA PRO A 35 3.33 -17.31 0.40
C PRO A 35 1.87 -17.73 0.22
N PRO A 36 1.45 -18.16 -0.99
CA PRO A 36 0.05 -18.49 -1.28
C PRO A 36 -0.43 -19.70 -0.46
N ASN A 37 0.46 -20.66 -0.19
CA ASN A 37 0.23 -21.77 0.71
C ASN A 37 1.43 -21.88 1.67
N LEU A 38 1.22 -21.50 2.93
CA LEU A 38 2.27 -21.48 3.93
C LEU A 38 2.84 -22.88 4.21
N SER A 39 1.99 -23.91 4.27
CA SER A 39 2.42 -25.28 4.56
C SER A 39 3.33 -25.85 3.47
N VAL A 40 2.99 -25.60 2.19
CA VAL A 40 3.83 -26.00 1.05
C VAL A 40 5.18 -25.29 1.10
N ALA A 41 5.17 -23.97 1.27
CA ALA A 41 6.40 -23.19 1.35
C ALA A 41 7.29 -23.61 2.53
N TRP A 42 6.69 -23.82 3.70
CA TRP A 42 7.39 -24.27 4.89
C TRP A 42 8.05 -25.63 4.70
N ASN A 43 7.29 -26.63 4.23
CA ASN A 43 7.81 -27.98 4.03
C ASN A 43 8.92 -28.01 2.98
N ALA A 44 8.75 -27.26 1.88
CA ALA A 44 9.78 -27.19 0.83
C ALA A 44 11.10 -26.58 1.35
N VAL A 45 11.04 -25.54 2.18
CA VAL A 45 12.24 -24.97 2.82
C VAL A 45 12.84 -25.95 3.82
N LEU A 46 12.02 -26.63 4.62
CA LEU A 46 12.50 -27.62 5.59
C LEU A 46 13.21 -28.79 4.89
N GLU A 47 12.64 -29.29 3.80
CA GLU A 47 13.26 -30.33 2.96
C GLU A 47 14.54 -29.84 2.29
N ALA A 48 14.57 -28.60 1.78
CA ALA A 48 15.77 -28.01 1.20
C ALA A 48 16.91 -27.85 2.23
N VAL A 49 16.59 -27.54 3.49
CA VAL A 49 17.57 -27.52 4.59
C VAL A 49 18.01 -28.95 4.94
N GLY A 50 17.06 -29.86 5.16
CA GLY A 50 17.36 -31.25 5.54
C GLY A 50 18.16 -32.03 4.48
N SER A 51 18.04 -31.64 3.20
CA SER A 51 18.83 -32.19 2.10
C SER A 51 20.16 -31.47 1.86
N GLY A 52 20.39 -30.32 2.50
CA GLY A 52 21.58 -29.49 2.33
C GLY A 52 21.58 -28.59 1.08
N GLU A 53 20.47 -28.47 0.36
CA GLU A 53 20.31 -27.46 -0.71
C GLU A 53 20.44 -26.05 -0.13
N ILE A 54 19.82 -25.79 1.02
CA ILE A 54 20.04 -24.59 1.83
C ILE A 54 20.84 -25.00 3.07
N SER A 55 21.97 -24.34 3.33
CA SER A 55 22.73 -24.58 4.55
C SER A 55 22.05 -23.94 5.77
N GLU A 56 22.21 -24.54 6.95
CA GLU A 56 21.69 -23.95 8.20
C GLU A 56 22.29 -22.55 8.45
N GLU A 57 23.57 -22.35 8.11
CA GLU A 57 24.25 -21.06 8.27
C GLU A 57 23.57 -19.95 7.44
N ARG A 58 23.04 -20.28 6.24
CA ARG A 58 22.30 -19.31 5.42
C ARG A 58 20.98 -18.90 6.08
N ILE A 59 20.32 -19.82 6.78
CA ILE A 59 19.12 -19.53 7.57
C ILE A 59 19.49 -18.67 8.78
N ASP A 60 20.54 -19.04 9.52
CA ASP A 60 21.01 -18.31 10.71
C ASP A 60 21.39 -16.86 10.39
N GLU A 61 22.07 -16.64 9.27
CA GLU A 61 22.43 -15.31 8.79
C GLU A 61 21.19 -14.42 8.58
N SER A 62 20.13 -14.99 8.00
CA SER A 62 18.84 -14.32 7.77
C SER A 62 18.13 -14.01 9.08
N ILE A 63 18.05 -14.99 9.97
CA ILE A 63 17.42 -14.85 11.29
C ILE A 63 18.15 -13.79 12.11
N LEU A 64 19.48 -13.77 12.11
CA LEU A 64 20.27 -12.78 12.84
C LEU A 64 19.97 -11.35 12.37
N ARG A 65 19.81 -11.12 11.06
CA ARG A 65 19.40 -9.81 10.53
C ARG A 65 18.01 -9.41 11.01
N ILE A 66 17.05 -10.33 10.98
CA ILE A 66 15.67 -10.10 11.44
C ILE A 66 15.66 -9.78 12.94
N LEU A 67 16.37 -10.55 13.75
CA LEU A 67 16.45 -10.35 15.20
C LEU A 67 17.15 -9.03 15.55
N ARG A 68 18.22 -8.66 14.84
CA ARG A 68 18.87 -7.35 15.00
C ARG A 68 17.91 -6.20 14.70
N LEU A 69 17.12 -6.30 13.62
CA LEU A 69 16.10 -5.30 13.30
C LEU A 69 15.03 -5.20 14.40
N LYS A 70 14.47 -6.33 14.85
CA LYS A 70 13.48 -6.36 15.93
C LYS A 70 14.04 -5.78 17.24
N SER A 71 15.30 -6.08 17.56
CA SER A 71 15.99 -5.54 18.72
C SER A 71 16.22 -4.02 18.62
N GLY A 72 16.68 -3.54 17.45
CA GLY A 72 16.86 -2.10 17.20
C GLY A 72 15.58 -1.29 17.29
N LEU A 73 14.44 -1.90 16.95
CA LEU A 73 13.10 -1.31 17.11
C LEU A 73 12.53 -1.46 18.53
N GLY A 74 13.24 -2.10 19.46
CA GLY A 74 12.80 -2.28 20.83
C GLY A 74 11.67 -3.31 21.03
N LEU A 75 11.36 -4.13 20.01
CA LEU A 75 10.19 -5.03 20.03
C LEU A 75 10.31 -6.18 21.05
N PHE A 76 11.51 -6.47 21.55
CA PHE A 76 11.69 -7.43 22.65
C PHE A 76 11.46 -6.83 24.04
N ARG A 77 11.32 -5.50 24.15
CA ARG A 77 11.12 -4.80 25.43
C ARG A 77 9.67 -4.32 25.57
N ASP A 78 9.19 -3.57 24.59
CA ASP A 78 7.83 -3.01 24.60
C ASP A 78 7.27 -2.95 23.17
N PRO A 79 6.62 -4.03 22.70
CA PRO A 79 6.12 -4.12 21.33
C PRO A 79 4.72 -3.54 21.12
N PHE A 80 4.05 -3.07 22.18
CA PHE A 80 2.63 -2.72 22.12
C PHE A 80 2.40 -1.22 22.22
N VAL A 81 1.27 -0.78 21.68
CA VAL A 81 0.79 0.60 21.80
C VAL A 81 -0.56 0.58 22.51
N SER A 82 -0.89 1.67 23.23
CA SER A 82 -2.20 1.81 23.86
C SER A 82 -3.26 2.24 22.85
N HIS A 83 -4.50 1.77 23.04
CA HIS A 83 -5.65 2.21 22.23
C HIS A 83 -5.81 3.74 22.21
N ARG A 84 -5.72 4.39 23.37
CA ARG A 84 -5.76 5.86 23.48
C ARG A 84 -4.63 6.53 22.68
N GLY A 85 -3.44 5.93 22.66
CA GLY A 85 -2.32 6.41 21.86
C GLY A 85 -2.61 6.36 20.36
N VAL A 86 -3.23 5.28 19.90
CA VAL A 86 -3.68 5.10 18.51
C VAL A 86 -4.73 6.15 18.14
N GLU A 87 -5.79 6.30 18.95
CA GLU A 87 -6.87 7.27 18.73
C GLU A 87 -6.36 8.71 18.63
N ARG A 88 -5.36 9.07 19.44
CA ARG A 88 -4.74 10.39 19.42
C ARG A 88 -3.90 10.65 18.17
N THR A 89 -3.35 9.59 17.55
CA THR A 89 -2.31 9.71 16.53
C THR A 89 -2.82 9.41 15.12
N VAL A 90 -3.53 8.30 14.93
CA VAL A 90 -4.01 7.86 13.62
C VAL A 90 -5.15 8.77 13.17
N GLY A 91 -5.03 9.30 11.94
CA GLY A 91 -6.01 10.26 11.44
C GLY A 91 -6.09 11.54 12.27
N SER A 92 -5.00 11.98 12.91
CA SER A 92 -5.00 13.26 13.63
C SER A 92 -5.26 14.44 12.67
N ARG A 93 -5.74 15.58 13.21
CA ARG A 93 -5.93 16.82 12.43
C ARG A 93 -4.61 17.26 11.77
N ALA A 94 -3.50 17.12 12.47
CA ALA A 94 -2.18 17.50 11.96
C ALA A 94 -1.77 16.62 10.76
N HIS A 95 -2.00 15.31 10.81
CA HIS A 95 -1.74 14.41 9.69
C HIS A 95 -2.62 14.73 8.47
N ARG A 96 -3.93 14.97 8.69
CA ARG A 96 -4.83 15.39 7.59
C ARG A 96 -4.39 16.70 6.96
N ALA A 97 -4.10 17.72 7.76
CA ALA A 97 -3.61 19.00 7.24
C ALA A 97 -2.28 18.87 6.48
N ALA A 98 -1.42 17.92 6.86
CA ALA A 98 -0.20 17.62 6.11
C ALA A 98 -0.51 16.93 4.77
N ALA A 99 -1.44 15.98 4.76
CA ALA A 99 -1.92 15.33 3.54
C ALA A 99 -2.54 16.33 2.57
N ASP A 100 -3.38 17.26 3.06
CA ASP A 100 -4.00 18.32 2.25
C ASP A 100 -2.93 19.20 1.58
N ARG A 101 -1.94 19.68 2.36
CA ARG A 101 -0.82 20.48 1.82
C ARG A 101 0.01 19.75 0.78
N ILE A 102 0.15 18.43 0.90
CA ILE A 102 0.85 17.62 -0.11
C ILE A 102 -0.01 17.54 -1.36
N ALA A 103 -1.28 17.15 -1.21
CA ALA A 103 -2.22 16.98 -2.32
C ALA A 103 -2.37 18.28 -3.14
N GLU A 104 -2.53 19.43 -2.49
CA GLU A 104 -2.58 20.77 -3.10
C GLU A 104 -1.40 21.07 -4.03
N ARG A 105 -0.23 20.43 -3.80
CA ARG A 105 1.00 20.64 -4.56
C ARG A 105 1.30 19.52 -5.56
N THR A 106 0.47 18.48 -5.62
CA THR A 106 0.62 17.37 -6.57
C THR A 106 -0.12 17.59 -7.88
N THR A 107 -1.20 18.38 -7.87
CA THR A 107 -1.99 18.64 -9.08
C THR A 107 -1.16 19.44 -10.08
N THR A 108 -0.98 18.88 -11.28
CA THR A 108 -0.23 19.50 -12.37
C THR A 108 -1.18 19.85 -13.51
N LEU A 109 -1.30 21.14 -13.83
CA LEU A 109 -2.09 21.61 -14.97
C LEU A 109 -1.32 21.36 -16.28
N LEU A 110 -1.77 20.41 -17.09
CA LEU A 110 -1.14 20.08 -18.37
C LEU A 110 -1.58 21.02 -19.51
N ALA A 111 -2.85 21.42 -19.50
CA ALA A 111 -3.45 22.30 -20.50
C ALA A 111 -4.65 23.05 -19.93
N ASP A 112 -4.81 24.31 -20.34
CA ASP A 112 -5.99 25.14 -20.04
C ASP A 112 -6.41 25.93 -21.29
N PRO A 113 -6.91 25.25 -22.34
CA PRO A 113 -7.35 25.93 -23.54
C PRO A 113 -8.54 26.84 -23.23
N GLY A 114 -8.45 28.09 -23.66
CA GLY A 114 -9.50 29.09 -23.40
C GLY A 114 -9.50 29.68 -21.99
N SER A 115 -8.46 29.40 -21.18
CA SER A 115 -8.28 29.98 -19.84
C SER A 115 -9.53 29.83 -18.95
N LEU A 116 -10.05 28.60 -18.90
CA LEU A 116 -11.31 28.29 -18.22
C LEU A 116 -11.17 28.39 -16.70
N LEU A 117 -9.97 28.13 -16.17
CA LEU A 117 -9.69 28.13 -14.74
C LEU A 117 -9.26 29.52 -14.25
N PRO A 118 -9.62 29.91 -13.01
CA PRO A 118 -10.46 29.19 -12.05
C PRO A 118 -11.96 29.27 -12.40
N LEU A 119 -12.70 28.21 -12.09
CA LEU A 119 -14.16 28.20 -12.25
C LEU A 119 -14.82 29.24 -11.34
N SER A 120 -15.88 29.86 -11.83
CA SER A 120 -16.63 30.89 -11.13
C SER A 120 -18.10 30.53 -11.06
N ARG A 121 -18.71 30.62 -9.89
CA ARG A 121 -20.14 30.35 -9.70
C ARG A 121 -21.05 31.35 -10.42
N ARG A 122 -20.49 32.50 -10.83
CA ARG A 122 -21.22 33.54 -11.57
C ARG A 122 -21.43 33.15 -13.03
N SER A 123 -20.47 32.47 -13.63
CA SER A 123 -20.48 32.08 -15.05
C SER A 123 -20.64 30.57 -15.27
N HIS A 124 -20.19 29.74 -14.33
CA HIS A 124 -20.11 28.27 -14.42
C HIS A 124 -20.92 27.60 -13.31
N ARG A 125 -22.16 28.06 -13.07
CA ARG A 125 -22.96 27.67 -11.89
C ARG A 125 -23.34 26.19 -11.85
N ASN A 126 -23.66 25.59 -13.00
CA ASN A 126 -24.08 24.20 -13.10
C ASN A 126 -22.90 23.36 -13.60
N LEU A 127 -22.55 22.31 -12.86
CA LEU A 127 -21.44 21.42 -13.17
C LEU A 127 -21.97 19.99 -13.32
N LEU A 128 -21.54 19.30 -14.37
CA LEU A 128 -21.67 17.86 -14.49
C LEU A 128 -20.28 17.26 -14.23
N VAL A 129 -20.16 16.42 -13.22
CA VAL A 129 -18.91 15.71 -12.87
C VAL A 129 -19.00 14.31 -13.45
N VAL A 130 -18.13 14.02 -14.41
CA VAL A 130 -18.06 12.73 -15.10
C VAL A 130 -16.64 12.20 -14.95
N GLY A 131 -16.50 10.90 -14.72
CA GLY A 131 -15.21 10.24 -14.59
C GLY A 131 -15.36 8.74 -14.49
N ALA A 132 -14.25 8.03 -14.68
CA ALA A 132 -14.21 6.59 -14.44
C ALA A 132 -13.97 6.33 -12.95
N ASP A 133 -15.04 6.00 -12.24
CA ASP A 133 -14.89 5.56 -10.85
C ASP A 133 -14.24 4.17 -10.81
N PRO A 134 -13.17 3.97 -10.02
CA PRO A 134 -12.55 2.66 -9.91
C PRO A 134 -13.49 1.67 -9.23
N ALA A 135 -13.45 0.41 -9.66
CA ALA A 135 -14.22 -0.69 -9.04
C ALA A 135 -13.85 -0.93 -7.57
N SER A 136 -12.68 -0.46 -7.13
CA SER A 136 -12.29 -0.34 -5.73
C SER A 136 -11.78 1.08 -5.47
N PRO A 137 -12.66 2.04 -5.09
CA PRO A 137 -12.18 3.30 -4.57
C PRO A 137 -11.33 2.99 -3.34
N SER A 138 -10.10 3.53 -3.29
CA SER A 138 -9.28 3.44 -2.08
C SER A 138 -10.15 3.84 -0.89
N GLY A 139 -10.44 2.91 0.03
CA GLY A 139 -11.62 2.90 0.90
C GLY A 139 -11.71 3.99 1.98
N THR A 140 -11.48 5.25 1.61
CA THR A 140 -11.36 6.40 2.51
C THR A 140 -12.38 7.48 2.21
N THR A 141 -12.80 7.68 0.96
CA THR A 141 -13.71 8.80 0.59
C THR A 141 -14.83 8.44 -0.39
N GLY A 142 -14.93 7.19 -0.85
CA GLY A 142 -15.94 6.77 -1.83
C GLY A 142 -15.53 7.06 -3.29
N PRO A 143 -16.45 6.91 -4.27
CA PRO A 143 -16.16 7.13 -5.68
C PRO A 143 -15.68 8.57 -5.95
N PRO A 144 -14.59 8.78 -6.71
CA PRO A 144 -14.06 10.10 -7.05
C PRO A 144 -15.09 11.07 -7.64
N THR A 145 -15.96 10.62 -8.55
CA THR A 145 -16.96 11.51 -9.19
C THR A 145 -17.94 12.08 -8.18
N GLY A 146 -18.46 11.23 -7.28
CA GLY A 146 -19.36 11.63 -6.21
C GLY A 146 -18.69 12.56 -5.21
N THR A 147 -17.45 12.23 -4.81
CA THR A 147 -16.66 13.05 -3.88
C THR A 147 -16.42 14.45 -4.42
N LEU A 148 -16.01 14.56 -5.69
CA LEU A 148 -15.74 15.85 -6.32
C LEU A 148 -17.02 16.67 -6.55
N ALA A 149 -18.13 16.02 -6.95
CA ALA A 149 -19.43 16.70 -7.05
C ALA A 149 -19.88 17.25 -5.70
N HIS A 150 -19.69 16.50 -4.62
CA HIS A 150 -19.99 16.97 -3.26
C HIS A 150 -19.14 18.19 -2.89
N ALA A 151 -17.82 18.13 -3.11
CA ALA A 151 -16.91 19.25 -2.82
C ALA A 151 -17.26 20.52 -3.61
N PHE A 152 -17.62 20.40 -4.90
CA PHE A 152 -18.14 21.54 -5.66
C PHE A 152 -19.45 22.10 -5.08
N GLY A 153 -20.31 21.23 -4.55
CA GLY A 153 -21.52 21.60 -3.83
C GLY A 153 -21.23 22.45 -2.58
N GLU A 154 -20.24 22.04 -1.76
CA GLU A 154 -19.80 22.80 -0.59
C GLU A 154 -19.22 24.16 -0.96
N LEU A 155 -18.56 24.27 -2.12
CA LEU A 155 -18.10 25.53 -2.68
C LEU A 155 -19.24 26.40 -3.25
N GLY A 156 -20.46 25.87 -3.38
CA GLY A 156 -21.67 26.57 -3.80
C GLY A 156 -22.01 26.45 -5.29
N PHE A 157 -21.44 25.48 -6.00
CA PHE A 157 -21.87 25.12 -7.36
C PHE A 157 -23.08 24.19 -7.30
N ARG A 158 -23.85 24.12 -8.40
CA ARG A 158 -24.86 23.08 -8.62
C ARG A 158 -24.20 21.93 -9.37
N ALA A 159 -23.58 21.01 -8.64
CA ALA A 159 -22.88 19.87 -9.21
C ALA A 159 -23.76 18.60 -9.20
N ARG A 160 -23.70 17.82 -10.28
CA ARG A 160 -24.28 16.47 -10.38
C ARG A 160 -23.20 15.51 -10.83
N ALA A 161 -23.09 14.36 -10.17
CA ALA A 161 -22.21 13.28 -10.60
C ALA A 161 -22.91 12.37 -11.63
N LEU A 162 -22.13 11.87 -12.58
CA LEU A 162 -22.46 10.77 -13.48
C LEU A 162 -21.27 9.83 -13.50
N SER A 163 -21.46 8.67 -12.86
CA SER A 163 -20.49 7.58 -12.70
C SER A 163 -20.86 6.40 -13.57
#